data_AF-A0A7E5WAW2-F1
#
_entry.id   AF-A0A7E5WAW2-F1
#
_cell.length_a   1.000
_cell.length_b   1.000
_cell.length_c   1.000
_cell.angle_alpha   90.00
_cell.angle_beta   90.00
_cell.angle_gamma   90.00
#
_symmetry.space_group_name_H-M   'P 1'
#
loop_
_entity.id
_entity.type
_entity.pdbx_description
1 polymer ?
#
loop_
_entity_poly.entity_id
_entity_poly.type
_entity_poly.pdbx_seq_one_letter_code
_entity_poly.pdbx_strand_id
1 'polypeptide(L)'
;MLRCAEKSCGCRDPLLNKKPYNRHLPICPVTRLSCLKVNRTKSLDNGSCHCLPPCNKISTYMVLESNPMNNLKQAIDPLYIGVNGTSSIVLNLRVNLGHSRVFVLNPTETWLTLLSSLGGVFNMFLGVGLFSALEFMYLILVKLPITIRKSSEIDVATAPISRVPGR
;
A
#
# COMPACT_ATOMS: atom_id res chain seq x y z
N MET A 1 -6.31 15.02 3.61
CA MET A 1 -7.17 16.00 4.32
C MET A 1 -7.23 17.36 3.64
N LEU A 2 -6.14 18.14 3.53
CA LEU A 2 -6.19 19.48 2.90
C LEU A 2 -6.81 19.50 1.50
N ARG A 3 -6.40 18.56 0.64
CA ARG A 3 -6.87 18.46 -0.75
C ARG A 3 -8.38 18.28 -0.87
N CYS A 4 -8.99 17.65 0.13
CA CYS A 4 -10.44 17.50 0.19
C CYS A 4 -11.15 18.80 0.55
N ALA A 5 -10.64 19.50 1.56
CA ALA A 5 -11.18 20.81 1.95
C ALA A 5 -11.04 21.80 0.79
N GLU A 6 -9.93 21.77 0.05
CA GLU A 6 -9.73 22.58 -1.17
C GLU A 6 -10.73 22.23 -2.27
N LYS A 7 -10.99 20.93 -2.51
CA LYS A 7 -11.99 20.48 -3.49
C LYS A 7 -13.42 20.86 -3.08
N SER A 8 -13.74 20.80 -1.78
CA SER A 8 -15.06 21.16 -1.24
C SER A 8 -15.30 22.67 -1.24
N CYS A 9 -14.28 23.47 -0.92
CA CYS A 9 -14.38 24.94 -0.92
C CYS A 9 -14.10 25.57 -2.30
N GLY A 10 -13.58 24.79 -3.27
CA GLY A 10 -13.31 25.21 -4.64
C GLY A 10 -12.11 26.14 -4.80
N CYS A 11 -11.23 26.23 -3.80
CA CYS A 11 -10.06 27.10 -3.84
C CYS A 11 -8.87 26.50 -3.05
N ARG A 12 -7.65 26.96 -3.34
CA ARG A 12 -6.38 26.45 -2.79
C ARG A 12 -5.86 27.32 -1.64
N ASP A 13 -5.25 26.69 -0.63
CA ASP A 13 -4.60 27.42 0.46
C ASP A 13 -3.37 28.21 -0.05
N PRO A 14 -3.25 29.52 0.25
CA PRO A 14 -2.13 30.36 -0.18
C PRO A 14 -0.78 29.96 0.45
N LEU A 15 -0.76 29.33 1.62
CA LEU A 15 0.45 28.95 2.35
C LEU A 15 1.07 27.65 1.83
N LEU A 16 0.32 26.84 1.07
CA LEU A 16 0.85 25.62 0.47
C LEU A 16 1.37 25.89 -0.95
N ASN A 17 2.67 26.18 -1.03
CA ASN A 17 3.40 26.15 -2.30
C ASN A 17 3.81 24.70 -2.66
N LYS A 18 2.84 23.84 -2.98
CA LYS A 18 3.14 22.49 -3.51
C LYS A 18 2.98 22.44 -5.03
N LYS A 19 3.90 21.68 -5.66
CA LYS A 19 3.97 21.39 -7.10
C LYS A 19 2.57 21.10 -7.71
N PRO A 20 2.36 21.47 -8.98
CA PRO A 20 1.06 21.82 -9.52
C PRO A 20 0.27 20.58 -9.97
N TYR A 21 -0.25 19.80 -9.01
CA TYR A 21 -1.16 18.69 -9.37
C TYR A 21 -2.62 19.17 -9.54
N ASN A 22 -2.97 20.34 -8.99
CA ASN A 22 -4.25 21.02 -9.19
C ASN A 22 -4.00 22.46 -9.64
N ARG A 23 -3.69 22.66 -10.92
CA ARG A 23 -3.67 24.01 -11.53
C ARG A 23 -5.07 24.61 -11.70
N HIS A 24 -6.12 23.81 -11.49
CA HIS A 24 -7.50 24.19 -11.80
C HIS A 24 -8.21 24.98 -10.69
N LEU A 25 -7.66 25.05 -9.47
CA LEU A 25 -8.29 25.78 -8.37
C LEU A 25 -7.58 27.11 -8.13
N PRO A 26 -8.32 28.24 -8.11
CA PRO A 26 -7.74 29.54 -7.79
C PRO A 26 -7.31 29.59 -6.32
N ILE A 27 -6.41 30.53 -6.01
CA ILE A 27 -6.02 30.80 -4.62
C ILE A 27 -7.24 31.32 -3.86
N CYS A 28 -7.46 30.82 -2.64
CA CYS A 28 -8.61 31.24 -1.84
C CYS A 28 -8.50 32.74 -1.48
N PRO A 29 -9.55 33.54 -1.74
CA PRO A 29 -9.66 34.88 -1.18
C PRO A 29 -9.90 34.79 0.33
N VAL A 30 -9.60 35.89 1.05
CA VAL A 30 -9.73 35.97 2.52
C VAL A 30 -11.14 35.60 3.00
N THR A 31 -12.17 35.94 2.22
CA THR A 31 -13.57 35.60 2.53
C THR A 31 -13.86 34.10 2.53
N ARG A 32 -13.14 33.31 1.71
CA ARG A 32 -13.29 31.85 1.61
C ARG A 32 -12.28 31.07 2.45
N LEU A 33 -11.36 31.75 3.12
CA LEU A 33 -10.43 31.12 4.07
C LEU A 33 -11.16 30.48 5.26
N SER A 34 -12.30 31.05 5.65
CA SER A 34 -13.19 30.52 6.69
C SER A 34 -13.72 29.12 6.32
N CYS A 35 -14.12 28.91 5.06
CA CYS A 35 -14.55 27.60 4.54
C CYS A 35 -13.44 26.56 4.69
N LEU A 36 -12.19 26.90 4.30
CA LEU A 36 -11.07 25.99 4.45
C LEU A 36 -10.79 25.64 5.92
N LYS A 37 -10.87 26.62 6.83
CA LYS A 37 -10.63 26.41 8.26
C LYS A 37 -11.71 25.50 8.88
N VAL A 38 -12.97 25.73 8.56
CA VAL A 38 -14.12 24.94 9.05
C VAL A 38 -14.14 23.54 8.43
N ASN A 39 -13.86 23.40 7.14
CA ASN A 39 -13.84 22.09 6.50
C ASN A 39 -12.58 21.28 6.83
N ARG A 40 -11.46 21.91 7.21
CA ARG A 40 -10.32 21.18 7.79
C ARG A 40 -10.69 20.47 9.08
N THR A 41 -11.40 21.15 9.98
CA THR A 41 -11.81 20.58 11.27
C THR A 41 -12.96 19.60 11.07
N LYS A 42 -13.99 19.93 10.28
CA LYS A 42 -15.09 19.01 9.98
C LYS A 42 -14.70 17.78 9.17
N SER A 43 -13.68 17.87 8.30
CA SER A 43 -13.17 16.69 7.57
C SER A 43 -12.49 15.67 8.49
N LEU A 44 -12.24 16.01 9.76
CA LEU A 44 -11.79 15.08 10.80
C LEU A 44 -12.97 14.28 11.38
N ASP A 45 -14.16 14.90 11.50
CA ASP A 45 -15.35 14.30 12.12
C ASP A 45 -16.35 13.66 11.14
N ASN A 46 -16.59 14.26 9.96
CA ASN A 46 -17.78 13.95 9.17
C ASN A 46 -17.56 12.96 8.00
N GLY A 47 -16.49 12.17 8.00
CA GLY A 47 -16.32 11.03 7.07
C GLY A 47 -16.26 11.35 5.56
N SER A 48 -16.55 12.57 5.10
CA SER A 48 -16.57 12.94 3.68
C SER A 48 -15.24 12.76 2.96
N CYS A 49 -14.14 12.58 3.71
CA CYS A 49 -12.84 12.27 3.17
C CYS A 49 -12.14 11.11 3.86
N HIS A 50 -12.44 9.91 3.37
CA HIS A 50 -11.70 8.69 3.62
C HIS A 50 -10.32 8.76 2.97
N CYS A 51 -9.34 9.33 3.67
CA CYS A 51 -7.94 9.22 3.29
C CYS A 51 -7.42 7.87 3.78
N LEU A 52 -6.90 7.03 2.89
CA LEU A 52 -6.15 5.84 3.32
C LEU A 52 -4.89 6.28 4.09
N PRO A 53 -4.50 5.54 5.14
CA PRO A 53 -3.27 5.83 5.85
C PRO A 53 -2.07 5.69 4.91
N PRO A 54 -1.05 6.56 5.04
CA PRO A 54 0.16 6.43 4.23
C PRO A 54 0.94 5.17 4.64
N CYS A 55 1.44 4.41 3.67
CA CYS A 55 2.27 3.23 3.92
C CYS A 55 3.64 3.58 4.51
N ASN A 56 4.15 4.78 4.20
CA ASN A 56 5.36 5.33 4.80
C ASN A 56 5.00 6.59 5.58
N LYS A 57 5.13 6.51 6.90
CA LYS A 57 4.85 7.60 7.81
C LYS A 57 6.06 7.82 8.72
N ILE A 58 6.58 9.05 8.69
CA ILE A 58 7.59 9.50 9.63
C ILE A 58 6.85 10.28 10.72
N SER A 59 6.89 9.79 11.95
CA SER A 59 6.36 10.48 13.12
C SER A 59 7.51 10.91 14.02
N THR A 60 7.58 12.19 14.31
CA THR A 60 8.53 12.77 15.26
C THR A 60 7.81 13.07 16.55
N TYR A 61 8.36 12.62 17.67
CA TYR A 61 7.97 13.11 18.98
C TYR A 61 8.84 14.31 19.32
N MET A 62 8.24 15.36 19.85
CA MET A 62 8.94 16.57 20.29
C MET A 62 8.69 16.76 21.77
N VAL A 63 9.74 17.04 22.52
CA VAL A 63 9.68 17.44 23.93
C VAL A 63 10.12 18.88 23.99
N LEU A 64 9.27 19.74 24.55
CA LEU A 64 9.56 21.15 24.72
C LEU A 64 10.02 21.38 26.16
N GLU A 65 11.23 21.88 26.32
CA GLU A 65 11.75 22.34 27.60
C GLU A 65 12.00 23.84 27.51
N SER A 66 11.48 24.59 28.47
CA SER A 66 11.64 26.04 28.55
C SER A 66 12.30 26.42 29.86
N ASN A 67 13.32 27.26 29.80
CA ASN A 67 14.01 27.82 30.97
C ASN A 67 14.06 29.35 30.84
N PRO A 68 13.82 30.12 31.90
CA PRO A 68 13.98 31.57 31.87
C PRO A 68 15.37 32.00 31.36
N MET A 69 15.38 32.98 30.46
CA MET A 69 16.58 33.46 29.79
C MET A 69 17.61 34.07 30.74
N ASN A 70 17.19 34.54 31.92
CA ASN A 70 18.09 35.11 32.92
C ASN A 70 19.16 34.10 33.37
N ASN A 71 18.86 32.80 33.28
CA ASN A 71 19.78 31.70 33.63
C ASN A 71 20.82 31.42 32.53
N LEU A 72 20.66 31.95 31.31
CA LEU A 72 21.62 31.77 30.22
C LEU A 72 22.89 32.61 30.38
N LYS A 73 22.90 33.61 31.27
CA LYS A 73 24.12 34.36 31.63
C LYS A 73 25.21 33.48 32.25
N GLN A 74 24.82 32.32 32.82
CA GLN A 74 25.72 31.31 33.39
C GLN A 74 26.08 30.21 32.37
N ALA A 75 25.47 30.20 31.18
CA ALA A 75 25.79 29.21 30.18
C ALA A 75 27.19 29.50 29.61
N ILE A 76 28.07 28.49 29.66
CA ILE A 76 29.47 28.55 29.22
C ILE A 76 29.58 28.59 27.68
N ASP A 77 28.46 28.38 26.97
CA ASP A 77 28.43 28.26 25.52
C ASP A 77 28.59 29.64 24.84
N PRO A 78 29.59 29.81 23.94
CA PRO A 78 29.85 31.08 23.26
C PRO A 78 28.69 31.58 22.39
N LEU A 79 27.74 30.70 22.03
CA LEU A 79 26.54 31.06 21.26
C LEU A 79 25.60 32.04 21.99
N TYR A 80 25.69 32.14 23.32
CA TYR A 80 24.80 32.99 24.11
C TYR A 80 25.44 34.32 24.56
N ILE A 81 26.68 34.60 24.13
CA ILE A 81 27.39 35.83 24.49
C ILE A 81 26.69 37.04 23.85
N GLY A 82 26.32 38.03 24.67
CA GLY A 82 25.69 39.28 24.21
C GLY A 82 24.19 39.20 23.94
N VAL A 83 23.54 38.05 24.22
CA VAL A 83 22.09 37.92 24.07
C VAL A 83 21.37 38.65 25.20
N ASN A 84 20.54 39.65 24.85
CA ASN A 84 19.75 40.38 25.82
C ASN A 84 18.49 39.59 26.20
N GLY A 85 18.30 39.33 27.50
CA GLY A 85 17.26 38.44 28.02
C GLY A 85 15.82 38.96 27.94
N THR A 86 15.63 40.24 27.62
CA THR A 86 14.30 40.87 27.52
C THR A 86 13.78 41.01 26.09
N SER A 87 14.68 41.07 25.09
CA SER A 87 14.34 41.35 23.69
C SER A 87 14.59 40.17 22.76
N SER A 88 15.15 39.07 23.27
CA SER A 88 15.56 37.91 22.46
C SER A 88 14.80 36.66 22.90
N ILE A 89 14.69 35.67 22.01
CA ILE A 89 14.20 34.31 22.32
C ILE A 89 15.23 33.33 21.76
N VAL A 90 15.66 32.38 22.58
CA VAL A 90 16.59 31.32 22.17
C VAL A 90 15.81 30.03 22.01
N LEU A 91 15.92 29.41 20.81
CA LEU A 91 15.38 28.08 20.54
C LEU A 91 16.53 27.12 20.25
N ASN A 92 16.71 26.13 21.12
CA ASN A 92 17.63 25.04 20.87
C ASN A 92 16.86 23.82 20.35
N LEU A 93 17.07 23.48 19.07
CA LEU A 93 16.50 22.28 18.46
C LEU A 93 17.54 21.16 18.46
N ARG A 94 17.38 20.18 19.34
CA ARG A 94 18.20 18.98 19.37
C ARG A 94 17.43 17.80 18.81
N VAL A 95 17.99 17.14 17.80
CA VAL A 95 17.46 15.89 17.24
C VAL A 95 18.29 14.74 17.78
N ASN A 96 17.68 13.84 18.55
CA ASN A 96 18.35 12.62 19.01
C ASN A 96 18.03 11.45 18.06
N LEU A 97 19.02 11.06 17.25
CA LEU A 97 18.87 9.96 16.30
C LEU A 97 18.89 8.58 16.98
N GLY A 98 19.48 8.45 18.17
CA GLY A 98 19.61 7.17 18.87
C GLY A 98 18.27 6.56 19.30
N HIS A 99 17.22 7.37 19.39
CA HIS A 99 15.85 6.91 19.69
C HIS A 99 14.97 6.76 18.44
N SER A 100 15.55 6.89 17.25
CA SER A 100 14.80 6.62 16.01
C SER A 100 14.42 5.14 15.96
N ARG A 101 13.15 4.87 15.66
CA ARG A 101 12.62 3.51 15.49
C ARG A 101 11.95 3.42 14.14
N VAL A 102 12.27 2.35 13.41
CA VAL A 102 11.65 2.03 12.14
C VAL A 102 10.75 0.83 12.37
N PHE A 103 9.45 1.01 12.09
CA PHE A 103 8.47 -0.07 12.13
C PHE A 103 8.17 -0.50 10.70
N VAL A 104 8.54 -1.74 10.37
CA VAL A 104 8.27 -2.33 9.05
C VAL A 104 7.24 -3.44 9.24
N LEU A 105 6.14 -3.36 8.50
CA LEU A 105 5.13 -4.41 8.43
C LEU A 105 5.51 -5.37 7.31
N ASN A 106 5.98 -6.57 7.70
CA ASN A 106 6.26 -7.65 6.76
C ASN A 106 5.09 -8.65 6.77
N PRO A 107 4.64 -9.13 5.61
CA PRO A 107 3.60 -10.17 5.54
C PRO A 107 4.12 -11.49 6.12
N THR A 108 3.34 -12.11 7.00
CA THR A 108 3.68 -13.39 7.66
C THR A 108 3.69 -14.56 6.67
N GLU A 109 2.80 -14.52 5.67
CA GLU A 109 2.69 -15.55 4.64
C GLU A 109 2.79 -14.92 3.26
N THR A 110 3.56 -15.57 2.40
CA THR A 110 3.68 -15.19 0.99
C THR A 110 3.20 -16.34 0.12
N TRP A 111 2.92 -16.05 -1.15
CA TRP A 111 2.58 -17.10 -2.12
C TRP A 111 3.68 -18.20 -2.21
N LEU A 112 4.94 -17.84 -1.93
CA LEU A 112 6.06 -18.77 -1.84
C LEU A 112 5.94 -19.74 -0.67
N THR A 113 5.56 -19.25 0.52
CA THR A 113 5.35 -20.14 1.68
C THR A 113 4.17 -21.07 1.45
N LEU A 114 3.11 -20.58 0.81
CA LEU A 114 1.96 -21.42 0.40
C LEU A 114 2.38 -22.51 -0.60
N LEU A 115 3.10 -22.16 -1.67
CA LEU A 115 3.58 -23.12 -2.66
C LEU A 115 4.55 -24.14 -2.06
N SER A 116 5.44 -23.69 -1.17
CA SER A 116 6.38 -24.56 -0.49
C SER A 116 5.67 -25.58 0.39
N SER A 117 4.69 -25.14 1.19
CA SER A 117 3.91 -26.03 2.05
C SER A 117 3.06 -27.00 1.22
N LEU A 118 2.37 -26.50 0.21
CA LEU A 118 1.52 -27.31 -0.67
C LEU A 118 2.35 -28.36 -1.42
N GLY A 119 3.48 -27.95 -2.02
CA GLY A 119 4.40 -28.84 -2.72
C GLY A 119 5.03 -29.88 -1.79
N GLY A 120 5.37 -29.50 -0.56
CA GLY A 120 5.87 -30.42 0.46
C GLY A 120 4.85 -31.52 0.81
N VAL A 121 3.59 -31.15 0.99
CA VAL A 121 2.49 -32.11 1.25
C VAL A 121 2.31 -33.06 0.05
N PHE A 122 2.21 -32.54 -1.18
CA PHE A 122 2.05 -33.40 -2.36
C PHE A 122 3.22 -34.36 -2.58
N ASN A 123 4.45 -33.88 -2.36
CA ASN A 123 5.65 -34.72 -2.47
C ASN A 123 5.69 -35.81 -1.39
N MET A 124 5.25 -35.52 -0.16
CA MET A 124 5.28 -36.50 0.93
C MET A 124 4.18 -37.56 0.82
N PHE A 125 2.96 -37.18 0.44
CA PHE A 125 1.82 -38.12 0.41
C PHE A 125 1.72 -38.91 -0.89
N LEU A 126 1.98 -38.27 -2.03
CA LEU A 126 1.81 -38.91 -3.34
C LEU A 126 3.14 -39.18 -4.05
N GLY A 127 4.26 -38.63 -3.58
CA GLY A 127 5.56 -38.77 -4.23
C GLY A 127 5.64 -38.11 -5.61
N VAL A 128 4.65 -37.30 -5.99
CA VAL A 128 4.55 -36.68 -7.31
C VAL A 128 4.86 -35.19 -7.24
N GLY A 129 5.73 -34.77 -8.16
CA GLY A 129 6.01 -33.36 -8.41
C GLY A 129 5.14 -32.78 -9.53
N LEU A 130 5.31 -31.48 -9.77
CA LEU A 130 4.60 -30.72 -10.81
C LEU A 130 4.68 -31.39 -12.19
N PHE A 131 5.85 -31.91 -12.57
CA PHE A 131 6.06 -32.55 -13.87
C PHE A 131 5.29 -33.86 -14.02
N SER A 132 5.17 -34.65 -12.95
CA SER A 132 4.39 -35.89 -12.97
C SER A 132 2.88 -35.59 -13.05
N ALA A 133 2.42 -34.53 -12.36
CA ALA A 133 1.04 -34.06 -12.48
C ALA A 133 0.71 -33.55 -13.88
N LEU A 134 1.63 -32.83 -14.53
CA LEU A 134 1.48 -32.36 -15.92
C LEU A 134 1.43 -33.52 -16.91
N GLU A 135 2.26 -34.55 -16.72
CA GLU A 135 2.24 -35.75 -17.55
C GLU A 135 0.91 -36.52 -17.41
N PHE A 136 0.41 -36.65 -16.18
CA PHE A 136 -0.89 -37.26 -15.91
C PHE A 136 -2.05 -36.48 -16.56
N MET A 137 -2.03 -35.15 -16.46
CA MET A 137 -2.98 -34.28 -17.13
C MET A 137 -2.92 -34.40 -18.66
N TYR A 138 -1.72 -34.50 -19.23
CA TYR A 138 -1.54 -34.72 -20.66
C TYR A 138 -2.10 -36.07 -21.13
N LEU A 139 -1.88 -37.13 -20.34
CA LEU A 139 -2.44 -38.45 -20.62
C LEU A 139 -3.98 -38.41 -20.63
N ILE A 140 -4.59 -37.78 -19.63
CA ILE A 140 -6.06 -37.70 -19.52
C ILE A 140 -6.66 -36.79 -20.61
N LEU A 141 -6.10 -35.60 -20.83
CA LEU A 141 -6.71 -34.61 -21.73
C LEU A 141 -6.39 -34.82 -23.20
N VAL A 142 -5.26 -35.46 -23.54
CA VAL A 142 -4.83 -35.61 -24.95
C VAL A 142 -4.92 -37.07 -25.38
N LYS A 143 -4.21 -37.97 -24.70
CA LYS A 143 -4.08 -39.36 -25.15
C LYS A 143 -5.40 -40.13 -25.00
N LEU A 144 -6.13 -39.91 -23.92
CA LEU A 144 -7.41 -40.58 -23.63
C LEU A 144 -8.50 -40.26 -24.67
N PRO A 145 -8.81 -38.98 -24.99
CA PRO A 145 -9.82 -38.66 -26.00
C PRO A 145 -9.40 -39.04 -27.42
N ILE A 146 -8.11 -38.99 -27.77
CA ILE A 146 -7.63 -39.46 -29.08
C ILE A 146 -7.82 -40.97 -29.21
N THR A 147 -7.53 -41.73 -28.15
CA THR A 147 -7.71 -43.19 -28.15
C THR A 147 -9.19 -43.57 -28.19
N ILE A 148 -10.05 -42.85 -27.45
CA ILE A 148 -11.50 -43.04 -27.52
C ILE A 148 -12.02 -42.76 -28.94
N ARG A 149 -11.62 -41.63 -29.55
CA ARG A 149 -11.99 -41.31 -30.94
C ARG A 149 -11.51 -42.36 -31.95
N LYS A 150 -10.31 -42.90 -31.76
CA LYS A 150 -9.76 -43.94 -32.62
C LYS A 150 -10.48 -45.28 -32.44
N SER A 151 -10.90 -45.62 -31.23
CA SER A 151 -11.69 -46.83 -30.95
C SER A 151 -13.09 -46.75 -31.55
N SER A 152 -13.75 -45.57 -31.51
CA SER A 152 -15.06 -45.39 -32.15
C SER A 152 -15.03 -45.57 -33.67
N GLU A 153 -13.87 -45.33 -34.31
CA GLU A 153 -13.72 -45.56 -35.75
C GLU A 153 -13.55 -47.06 -36.10
N ILE A 154 -13.00 -47.86 -35.17
CA ILE A 154 -12.82 -49.31 -35.34
C ILE A 154 -14.15 -50.06 -35.11
N ASP A 155 -15.01 -49.60 -34.21
CA ASP A 155 -16.35 -50.16 -34.01
C ASP A 155 -17.27 -49.92 -35.23
N VAL A 156 -17.13 -48.77 -35.91
CA VAL A 156 -17.88 -48.48 -37.15
C VAL A 156 -17.39 -49.32 -38.33
N ALA A 157 -16.10 -49.67 -38.38
CA ALA A 157 -15.52 -50.49 -39.44
C ALA A 157 -15.81 -52.00 -39.31
N THR A 158 -16.34 -52.46 -38.17
CA THR A 158 -16.60 -53.89 -37.89
C THR A 158 -18.09 -54.26 -37.91
N ALA A 159 -18.96 -53.42 -38.49
CA ALA A 159 -20.34 -53.82 -38.76
C ALA A 159 -20.38 -54.80 -39.96
N PRO A 160 -20.82 -56.07 -39.79
CA PRO A 160 -20.82 -57.03 -40.88
C PRO A 160 -21.89 -56.66 -41.93
N ILE A 161 -21.44 -56.59 -43.18
CA ILE A 161 -22.30 -56.56 -44.36
C ILE A 161 -23.08 -57.87 -44.41
N SER A 162 -24.34 -57.87 -43.97
CA SER A 162 -25.30 -58.92 -44.33
C SER A 162 -26.32 -58.35 -45.33
N ARG A 163 -26.13 -58.71 -46.61
CA ARG A 163 -27.16 -58.60 -47.64
C ARG A 163 -28.27 -59.60 -47.31
N VAL A 164 -29.51 -59.11 -47.18
CA VAL A 164 -30.73 -59.93 -47.18
C VAL A 164 -31.30 -59.95 -48.61
N PRO A 165 -31.72 -61.11 -49.16
CA PRO A 165 -32.29 -61.18 -50.50
C PRO A 165 -33.78 -60.80 -50.48
N GLY A 166 -34.18 -59.92 -51.40
CA GLY A 166 -35.58 -59.58 -51.65
C GLY A 166 -36.27 -60.71 -52.42
N ARG A 167 -37.41 -61.15 -51.87
CA ARG A 167 -38.45 -61.92 -52.55
C ARG A 167 -39.39 -60.93 -53.25
#